data_AF-A0A962V8C1-F1
#
_entry.id   AF-A0A962V8C1-F1
#
_cell.length_a   1.000
_cell.length_b   1.000
_cell.length_c   1.000
_cell.angle_alpha   90.00
_cell.angle_beta   90.00
_cell.angle_gamma   90.00
#
_symmetry.space_group_name_H-M   'P 1'
#
loop_
_entity.id
_entity.type
_entity.pdbx_description
1 polymer ?
#
loop_
_entity_poly.entity_id
_entity_poly.type
_entity_poly.pdbx_seq_one_letter_code
_entity_poly.pdbx_strand_id
1 'polypeptide(L)'
;LLSATDKRGIVSRMLRNLKSLYQQREDFTRALNVCNHILLLEPDSAQDRRDRGLILEQLDCPQAALQDYRQYLALAGDEADTQSIQGRLQALQTKSLPRFN
;
A
#
# COMPACT_ATOMS: atom_id res chain seq x y z
N LEU A 1 7.91 11.41 -27.08
CA LEU A 1 6.48 11.28 -27.44
C LEU A 1 5.71 10.98 -26.17
N LEU A 2 4.91 11.92 -25.67
CA LEU A 2 3.94 11.63 -24.60
C LEU A 2 2.84 10.80 -25.25
N SER A 3 2.77 9.51 -24.94
CA SER A 3 1.61 8.69 -25.31
C SER A 3 0.36 9.31 -24.70
N ALA A 4 -0.74 9.37 -25.46
CA ALA A 4 -2.01 9.84 -24.94
C ALA A 4 -2.39 8.95 -23.74
N THR A 5 -2.43 9.54 -22.54
CA THR A 5 -2.91 8.83 -21.36
C THR A 5 -4.35 8.42 -21.63
N ASP A 6 -4.61 7.12 -21.63
CA ASP A 6 -5.96 6.62 -21.76
C ASP A 6 -6.81 7.08 -20.55
N LYS A 7 -8.13 6.99 -20.67
CA LYS A 7 -9.04 7.44 -19.59
C LYS A 7 -8.70 6.78 -18.25
N ARG A 8 -8.21 5.54 -18.29
CA ARG A 8 -7.79 4.78 -17.11
C ARG A 8 -6.59 5.44 -16.42
N GLY A 9 -5.52 5.76 -17.15
CA GLY A 9 -4.35 6.41 -16.59
C GLY A 9 -4.63 7.79 -15.99
N ILE A 10 -5.58 8.55 -16.57
CA ILE A 10 -6.04 9.81 -15.99
C ILE A 10 -6.71 9.57 -14.63
N VAL A 11 -7.65 8.62 -14.57
CA VAL A 11 -8.35 8.27 -13.32
C VAL A 11 -7.36 7.77 -12.27
N SER A 12 -6.44 6.88 -12.61
CA SER A 12 -5.43 6.37 -11.68
C SER A 12 -4.56 7.50 -11.12
N ARG A 13 -4.13 8.45 -11.94
CA ARG A 13 -3.36 9.62 -11.46
C ARG A 13 -4.18 10.47 -10.49
N MET A 14 -5.44 10.74 -10.82
CA MET A 14 -6.32 11.53 -9.96
C MET A 14 -6.60 10.83 -8.62
N LEU A 15 -6.80 9.50 -8.63
CA LEU A 15 -6.96 8.72 -7.42
C LEU A 15 -5.68 8.71 -6.57
N ARG A 16 -4.49 8.58 -7.18
CA ARG A 16 -3.21 8.67 -6.44
C ARG A 16 -3.04 10.02 -5.77
N ASN A 17 -3.38 11.12 -6.45
CA ASN A 17 -3.36 12.46 -5.86
C ASN A 17 -4.33 12.57 -4.67
N LEU A 18 -5.54 12.03 -4.83
CA LEU A 18 -6.56 12.03 -3.77
C LEU A 18 -6.12 11.19 -2.56
N LYS A 19 -5.52 10.02 -2.79
CA LYS A 19 -4.90 9.17 -1.76
C LYS A 19 -3.87 9.97 -0.97
N SER A 20 -2.93 10.61 -1.64
CA SER A 20 -1.88 11.40 -0.98
C SER A 20 -2.45 12.54 -0.16
N LEU A 21 -3.51 13.21 -0.63
CA LEU A 21 -4.18 14.27 0.13
C LEU A 21 -4.85 13.72 1.41
N TYR A 22 -5.49 12.54 1.34
CA TYR A 22 -6.05 11.92 2.55
C TYR A 22 -4.96 11.44 3.51
N GLN A 23 -3.85 10.89 3.01
CA GLN A 23 -2.71 10.50 3.86
C GLN A 23 -2.09 11.71 4.57
N GLN A 24 -1.91 12.84 3.87
CA GLN A 24 -1.40 14.09 4.45
C GLN A 24 -2.31 14.66 5.55
N ARG A 25 -3.61 14.36 5.48
CA ARG A 25 -4.61 14.75 6.48
C ARG A 25 -4.83 13.69 7.56
N GLU A 26 -4.08 12.59 7.51
CA GLU A 26 -4.24 11.44 8.39
C GLU A 26 -5.65 10.81 8.35
N ASP A 27 -6.41 11.07 7.27
CA ASP A 27 -7.72 10.46 7.00
C ASP A 27 -7.49 9.08 6.35
N PHE A 28 -6.91 8.17 7.14
CA PHE A 28 -6.46 6.86 6.67
C PHE A 28 -7.61 5.97 6.20
N THR A 29 -8.81 6.12 6.77
CA THR A 29 -10.01 5.41 6.32
C THR A 29 -10.37 5.78 4.89
N ARG A 30 -10.37 7.07 4.54
CA ARG A 30 -10.62 7.47 3.14
C ARG A 30 -9.45 7.14 2.22
N ALA A 31 -8.22 7.26 2.70
CA ALA A 31 -7.04 6.84 1.93
C ALA A 31 -7.12 5.34 1.56
N LEU A 32 -7.54 4.48 2.49
CA LEU A 32 -7.75 3.05 2.26
C LEU A 32 -8.79 2.78 1.17
N ASN A 33 -9.93 3.48 1.22
CA ASN A 33 -10.97 3.35 0.20
C ASN A 33 -10.45 3.73 -1.19
N VAL A 34 -9.65 4.80 -1.29
CA VAL A 34 -9.03 5.20 -2.54
C VAL A 34 -8.02 4.15 -3.03
N CYS A 35 -7.17 3.61 -2.15
CA CYS A 35 -6.27 2.51 -2.51
C CYS A 35 -7.01 1.29 -3.06
N ASN A 36 -8.14 0.91 -2.46
CA ASN A 36 -8.95 -0.21 -2.95
C ASN A 36 -9.49 0.05 -4.37
N HIS A 37 -9.90 1.28 -4.67
CA HIS A 37 -10.30 1.64 -6.04
C HIS A 37 -9.14 1.62 -7.03
N ILE A 38 -7.95 2.09 -6.62
CA ILE A 38 -6.77 2.03 -7.48
C ILE A 38 -6.41 0.57 -7.79
N LEU A 39 -6.38 -0.30 -6.78
CA LEU A 39 -6.05 -1.72 -6.95
C LEU A 39 -7.15 -2.52 -7.69
N LEU A 40 -8.38 -2.01 -7.78
CA LEU A 40 -9.39 -2.57 -8.69
C LEU A 40 -9.08 -2.25 -10.16
N LEU A 41 -8.54 -1.06 -10.42
CA LEU A 41 -8.18 -0.61 -11.78
C LEU A 41 -6.82 -1.16 -12.23
N GLU A 42 -5.89 -1.28 -11.29
CA GLU A 42 -4.50 -1.69 -11.49
C GLU A 42 -4.09 -2.73 -10.43
N PRO A 43 -4.56 -3.99 -10.56
CA PRO A 43 -4.34 -5.04 -9.55
C PRO A 43 -2.87 -5.35 -9.27
N ASP A 44 -2.02 -5.16 -10.28
CA ASP A 44 -0.59 -5.49 -10.24
C ASP A 44 0.28 -4.31 -9.79
N SER A 45 -0.32 -3.19 -9.36
CA SER A 45 0.45 -2.05 -8.86
C SER A 45 1.08 -2.36 -7.50
N ALA A 46 2.34 -2.79 -7.52
CA ALA A 46 3.14 -3.04 -6.32
C ALA A 46 3.15 -1.81 -5.39
N GLN A 47 3.35 -0.61 -5.96
CA GLN A 47 3.41 0.64 -5.21
C GLN A 47 2.11 0.98 -4.47
N ASP A 48 0.93 0.81 -5.11
CA ASP A 48 -0.32 1.05 -4.37
C ASP A 48 -0.62 -0.03 -3.34
N ARG A 49 -0.15 -1.25 -3.59
CA ARG A 49 -0.26 -2.33 -2.61
C ARG A 49 0.59 -2.05 -1.38
N ARG A 50 1.83 -1.57 -1.57
CA ARG A 50 2.68 -1.07 -0.48
C ARG A 50 1.98 0.03 0.31
N ASP A 51 1.45 1.04 -0.39
CA ASP A 51 0.79 2.18 0.25
C ASP A 51 -0.45 1.75 1.03
N ARG A 52 -1.24 0.79 0.50
CA ARG A 52 -2.35 0.20 1.23
C ARG A 52 -1.89 -0.53 2.49
N GLY A 53 -0.79 -1.30 2.41
CA GLY A 53 -0.18 -1.93 3.58
C GLY A 53 0.20 -0.92 4.66
N LEU A 54 0.84 0.19 4.28
CA LEU A 54 1.19 1.29 5.20
C LEU A 54 -0.04 1.92 5.85
N ILE A 55 -1.10 2.17 5.06
CA ILE A 55 -2.36 2.71 5.57
C ILE A 55 -3.06 1.73 6.52
N LEU A 56 -3.09 0.44 6.18
CA LEU A 56 -3.67 -0.61 7.04
C LEU A 56 -2.90 -0.75 8.36
N GLU A 57 -1.58 -0.56 8.33
CA GLU A 57 -0.77 -0.50 9.55
C GLU A 57 -1.17 0.70 10.44
N GLN A 58 -1.43 1.88 9.87
CA GLN A 58 -1.93 3.05 10.61
C GLN A 58 -3.34 2.85 11.18
N LEU A 59 -4.16 2.00 10.55
CA LEU A 59 -5.51 1.67 10.97
C LEU A 59 -5.57 0.45 11.92
N ASP A 60 -4.45 0.04 12.50
CA ASP A 60 -4.34 -1.11 13.38
C ASP A 60 -4.94 -2.41 12.77
N CYS A 61 -4.76 -2.58 11.46
CA CYS A 61 -5.19 -3.76 10.70
C CYS A 61 -3.98 -4.64 10.30
N PRO A 62 -3.23 -5.24 11.26
CA PRO A 62 -1.92 -5.82 11.03
C PRO A 62 -1.93 -7.03 10.10
N GLN A 63 -2.97 -7.86 10.13
CA GLN A 63 -3.05 -9.04 9.26
C GLN A 63 -3.19 -8.65 7.79
N ALA A 64 -4.03 -7.65 7.50
CA ALA A 64 -4.21 -7.13 6.15
C ALA A 64 -2.94 -6.40 5.67
N ALA A 65 -2.30 -5.60 6.54
CA ALA A 65 -1.03 -4.95 6.24
C ALA A 65 0.07 -5.98 5.89
N LEU A 66 0.17 -7.07 6.66
CA LEU A 66 1.12 -8.16 6.40
C LEU A 66 0.87 -8.83 5.05
N GLN A 67 -0.38 -9.04 4.66
CA GLN A 67 -0.71 -9.60 3.36
C GLN A 67 -0.24 -8.69 2.24
N ASP A 68 -0.52 -7.39 2.33
CA ASP A 68 -0.11 -6.41 1.33
C ASP A 68 1.42 -6.27 1.24
N TYR A 69 2.12 -6.26 2.37
CA TYR A 69 3.59 -6.24 2.39
C TYR A 69 4.21 -7.48 1.75
N ARG A 70 3.71 -8.69 2.04
CA ARG A 70 4.21 -9.92 1.39
C ARG A 70 4.05 -9.85 -0.12
N GLN A 71 2.87 -9.39 -0.55
CA GLN A 71 2.53 -9.28 -1.95
C GLN A 71 3.33 -8.17 -2.66
N TYR A 72 3.62 -7.05 -1.98
CA TYR A 72 4.52 -6.02 -2.48
C TYR A 72 5.93 -6.58 -2.69
N LEU A 73 6.50 -7.22 -1.68
CA LEU A 73 7.85 -7.78 -1.72
C LEU A 73 8.02 -8.88 -2.77
N ALA A 74 6.94 -9.58 -3.14
CA ALA A 74 6.94 -10.53 -4.24
C ALA A 74 7.00 -9.87 -5.63
N LEU A 75 6.62 -8.60 -5.75
CA LEU A 75 6.53 -7.86 -7.01
C LEU A 75 7.63 -6.80 -7.18
N ALA A 76 8.14 -6.22 -6.09
CA ALA A 76 8.96 -5.00 -6.08
C ALA A 76 10.42 -5.17 -6.52
N GLY A 77 10.89 -6.38 -6.85
CA GLY A 77 12.29 -6.60 -7.23
C GLY A 77 13.29 -6.02 -6.22
N ASP A 78 14.30 -5.27 -6.70
CA ASP A 78 15.32 -4.60 -5.89
C ASP A 78 15.05 -3.08 -5.78
N GLU A 79 13.82 -2.72 -5.39
CA GLU A 79 13.44 -1.33 -5.13
C GLU A 79 13.99 -0.84 -3.78
N ALA A 80 14.36 0.45 -3.72
CA ALA A 80 15.09 1.06 -2.60
C ALA A 80 14.42 0.96 -1.23
N ASP A 81 13.09 0.82 -1.19
CA ASP A 81 12.29 0.76 0.03
C ASP A 81 11.92 -0.68 0.45
N THR A 82 12.27 -1.69 -0.33
CA THR A 82 12.03 -3.12 -0.05
C THR A 82 12.54 -3.50 1.34
N GLN A 83 13.74 -3.02 1.72
CA GLN A 83 14.31 -3.25 3.05
C GLN A 83 13.47 -2.64 4.17
N SER A 84 12.92 -1.43 3.96
CA SER A 84 12.04 -0.78 4.93
C SER A 84 10.76 -1.57 5.15
N ILE A 85 10.14 -2.05 4.06
CA ILE A 85 8.92 -2.85 4.12
C ILE A 85 9.19 -4.24 4.72
N GLN A 86 10.33 -4.86 4.43
CA GLN A 86 10.76 -6.09 5.12
C GLN A 86 10.87 -5.89 6.64
N GLY A 87 11.49 -4.79 7.08
CA GLY A 87 11.58 -4.45 8.50
C GLY A 87 10.21 -4.29 9.17
N ARG A 88 9.28 -3.58 8.52
CA ARG A 88 7.89 -3.44 9.00
C ARG A 88 7.17 -4.78 9.09
N LEU A 89 7.31 -5.62 8.06
CA LEU A 89 6.72 -6.96 8.03
C LEU A 89 7.23 -7.84 9.20
N GLN A 90 8.53 -7.85 9.46
CA GLN A 90 9.13 -8.59 10.57
C GLN A 90 8.66 -8.05 11.94
N ALA A 91 8.58 -6.72 12.08
CA ALA A 91 8.09 -6.09 13.30
C ALA A 91 6.63 -6.46 13.61
N LEU A 92 5.76 -6.44 12.60
CA LEU A 92 4.36 -6.84 12.75
C LEU A 92 4.20 -8.33 13.07
N GLN A 93 5.00 -9.20 12.45
CA GLN A 93 4.99 -10.64 12.76
C GLN A 93 5.39 -10.91 14.21
N THR A 94 6.40 -10.21 14.71
CA THR A 94 6.89 -10.37 16.09
C THR A 94 5.84 -9.91 17.12
N LYS A 95 5.12 -8.83 16.83
CA LYS A 95 4.00 -8.35 17.68
C LYS A 95 2.80 -9.31 17.68
N SER A 96 2.62 -10.08 16.61
CA SER A 96 1.49 -11.01 16.45
C SER A 96 1.74 -12.38 17.11
N LEU A 97 2.97 -12.68 17.53
CA LEU A 97 3.27 -13.92 18.26
C LEU A 97 2.90 -13.73 19.74
N PRO A 98 2.11 -14.63 20.35
CA PRO A 98 1.99 -14.66 21.80
C PRO A 98 3.39 -14.88 22.38
N ARG A 99 3.85 -13.95 23.22
CA ARG A 99 5.07 -14.14 24.02
C ARG A 99 4.78 -15.27 25.00
N PHE A 100 5.17 -16.49 24.65
CA PHE A 100 5.27 -17.57 25.61
C PHE A 100 6.54 -17.31 26.43
N ASN A 101 6.33 -16.81 27.65
CA ASN A 101 7.33 -16.84 28.72
C ASN A 101 7.15 -18.13 29.53
#